data_AF-A0A523JTG8-F1
#
_entry.id   AF-A0A523JTG8-F1
#
_cell.length_a   1.000
_cell.length_b   1.000
_cell.length_c   1.000
_cell.angle_alpha   90.00
_cell.angle_beta   90.00
_cell.angle_gamma   90.00
#
_symmetry.space_group_name_H-M   'P 1'
#
loop_
_entity.id
_entity.type
_entity.pdbx_description
1 polymer ?
#
loop_
_entity_poly.entity_id
_entity_poly.type
_entity_poly.pdbx_seq_one_letter_code
_entity_poly.pdbx_strand_id
1 'polypeptide(L)'
;MKNKICSPSPAWILTSLLISAALMACTPAETPGNSVTESEPASASGLPTVDLIVEGEYIVTMDENQTVVKGGAVAIKDGLIVALASAADVRAQYTATEHVAGDNRIVMPGLINGHSHAAMTLLRGVADDLALMEWLNDYIFPAEVEFVDAEFVRIGTELACWEMIRGGTTMFVDMYYFPDVVADVVESCGMRAMVSATVIDQRSPDAENAADSIRKGLEFIGRWKDKNSRIIPIFGPHANYTLNADQLRETRAAANEAGVSISIHMSESQ
;
A
#
# COMPACT_ATOMS: atom_id res chain seq x y z
N MET A 1 -7.92 -7.57 -54.83
CA MET A 1 -6.59 -7.69 -54.20
C MET A 1 -6.71 -8.68 -53.06
N LYS A 2 -5.96 -9.78 -53.15
CA LYS A 2 -5.95 -10.86 -52.15
C LYS A 2 -5.00 -10.44 -51.03
N ASN A 3 -5.43 -10.50 -49.78
CA ASN A 3 -4.52 -10.73 -48.66
C ASN A 3 -5.16 -11.78 -47.75
N LYS A 4 -4.59 -12.99 -47.84
CA LYS A 4 -4.79 -14.09 -46.92
C LYS A 4 -4.07 -13.72 -45.62
N ILE A 5 -4.76 -13.82 -44.48
CA ILE A 5 -4.13 -13.85 -43.17
C ILE A 5 -4.25 -15.28 -42.67
N CYS A 6 -3.10 -15.88 -42.36
CA CYS A 6 -2.95 -17.20 -41.76
C CYS A 6 -3.47 -17.24 -40.32
N SER A 7 -4.19 -18.31 -39.99
CA SER A 7 -4.29 -18.88 -38.64
C SER A 7 -2.95 -19.52 -38.21
N PRO A 8 -2.69 -19.71 -36.90
CA PRO A 8 -2.92 -21.04 -36.32
C PRO A 8 -3.57 -21.04 -34.92
N SER A 9 -3.96 -22.24 -34.50
CA SER A 9 -4.78 -22.61 -33.34
C SER A 9 -4.02 -22.56 -31.98
N PRO A 10 -4.71 -22.74 -30.84
CA PRO A 10 -4.17 -22.56 -29.51
C PRO A 10 -3.54 -23.87 -28.97
N ALA A 11 -2.45 -23.75 -28.23
CA ALA A 11 -1.90 -24.82 -27.42
C ALA A 11 -1.91 -24.39 -25.95
N TRP A 12 -2.73 -25.07 -25.17
CA TRP A 12 -2.82 -24.99 -23.72
C TRP A 12 -1.60 -25.69 -23.09
N ILE A 13 -0.89 -25.02 -22.19
CA ILE A 13 -0.01 -25.68 -21.21
C ILE A 13 -0.29 -25.05 -19.85
N LEU A 14 -0.96 -25.83 -18.99
CA LEU A 14 -0.96 -25.64 -17.54
C LEU A 14 0.45 -25.91 -17.02
N THR A 15 0.99 -24.99 -16.23
CA THR A 15 2.02 -25.35 -15.25
C THR A 15 1.73 -24.63 -13.94
N SER A 16 1.24 -25.40 -12.98
CA SER A 16 1.11 -25.05 -11.57
C SER A 16 2.51 -24.87 -10.97
N LEU A 17 2.81 -23.71 -10.38
CA LEU A 17 3.96 -23.55 -9.48
C LEU A 17 3.46 -23.51 -8.03
N LEU A 18 3.65 -24.63 -7.35
CA LEU A 18 3.65 -24.74 -5.89
C LEU A 18 4.99 -24.20 -5.39
N ILE A 19 4.98 -23.11 -4.61
CA ILE A 19 6.14 -22.70 -3.81
C ILE A 19 5.98 -23.33 -2.43
N SER A 20 6.75 -24.37 -2.18
CA SER A 20 6.90 -24.99 -0.87
C SER A 20 7.85 -24.16 -0.02
N ALA A 21 7.43 -23.86 1.21
CA ALA A 21 8.28 -23.31 2.26
C ALA A 21 9.43 -24.29 2.57
N ALA A 22 10.66 -23.78 2.65
CA ALA A 22 11.80 -24.51 3.17
C ALA A 22 12.44 -23.70 4.30
N LEU A 23 12.18 -24.13 5.54
CA LEU A 23 13.02 -23.81 6.68
C LEU A 23 14.40 -24.46 6.45
N MET A 24 15.46 -23.67 6.52
CA MET A 24 16.83 -24.19 6.47
C MET A 24 17.43 -24.13 7.88
N ALA A 25 17.48 -25.28 8.53
CA ALA A 25 18.21 -25.49 9.78
C ALA A 25 19.69 -25.74 9.48
N CYS A 26 20.57 -25.08 10.23
CA CYS A 26 22.02 -25.27 10.20
C CYS A 26 22.43 -26.71 10.55
N THR A 27 23.38 -27.26 9.79
CA THR A 27 24.21 -28.41 10.19
C THR A 27 25.69 -28.04 10.08
N PRO A 28 26.56 -28.59 10.96
CA PRO A 28 27.94 -28.15 11.10
C PRO A 28 28.90 -28.74 10.05
N ALA A 29 29.98 -28.03 9.83
CA ALA A 29 31.01 -28.26 8.81
C ALA A 29 31.93 -29.47 9.07
N GLU A 30 32.34 -30.12 7.98
CA GLU A 30 33.55 -30.96 7.89
C GLU A 30 34.57 -30.27 6.97
N THR A 31 35.86 -30.34 7.33
CA THR A 31 37.02 -29.97 6.49
C THR A 31 38.16 -30.96 6.78
N PRO A 32 39.24 -31.08 5.97
CA PRO A 32 39.53 -30.41 4.70
C PRO A 32 40.09 -31.35 3.58
N GLY A 33 40.05 -30.86 2.34
CA GLY A 33 40.87 -31.35 1.23
C GLY A 33 41.58 -30.16 0.56
N ASN A 34 42.91 -30.22 0.53
CA ASN A 34 43.83 -29.13 0.20
C ASN A 34 44.07 -29.05 -1.32
N SER A 35 43.73 -27.92 -1.96
CA SER A 35 44.36 -27.53 -3.23
C SER A 35 44.48 -26.01 -3.31
N VAL A 36 45.73 -25.55 -3.25
CA VAL A 36 46.14 -24.16 -3.37
C VAL A 36 46.02 -23.75 -4.84
N THR A 37 45.15 -22.79 -5.12
CA THR A 37 45.24 -21.93 -6.30
C THR A 37 45.46 -20.51 -5.80
N GLU A 38 46.66 -19.99 -6.01
CA GLU A 38 46.99 -18.58 -5.79
C GLU A 38 46.10 -17.73 -6.71
N SER A 39 45.14 -16.99 -6.14
CA SER A 39 44.44 -15.93 -6.85
C SER A 39 45.18 -14.61 -6.63
N GLU A 40 45.45 -13.91 -7.73
CA GLU A 40 46.04 -12.57 -7.78
C GLU A 40 45.34 -11.58 -6.84
N PRO A 41 46.06 -10.57 -6.30
CA PRO A 41 45.46 -9.63 -5.35
C PRO A 41 44.46 -8.73 -6.09
N ALA A 42 43.18 -8.86 -5.75
CA ALA A 42 42.14 -7.91 -6.15
C ALA A 42 42.46 -6.53 -5.53
N SER A 43 43.18 -5.69 -6.27
CA SER A 43 43.46 -4.32 -5.85
C SER A 43 42.29 -3.40 -6.21
N ALA A 44 41.85 -2.64 -5.21
CA ALA A 44 40.92 -1.51 -5.24
C ALA A 44 39.41 -1.83 -5.09
N SER A 45 39.00 -2.52 -4.03
CA SER A 45 37.58 -2.55 -3.65
C SER A 45 37.28 -1.44 -2.62
N GLY A 46 36.74 -0.31 -3.09
CA GLY A 46 36.01 0.61 -2.23
C GLY A 46 34.75 -0.05 -1.67
N LEU A 47 34.20 0.47 -0.57
CA LEU A 47 32.93 -0.01 -0.04
C LEU A 47 31.80 0.16 -1.08
N PRO A 48 30.84 -0.77 -1.17
CA PRO A 48 29.67 -0.60 -2.03
C PRO A 48 28.91 0.70 -1.70
N THR A 49 28.38 1.36 -2.74
CA THR A 49 27.63 2.61 -2.60
C THR A 49 26.12 2.36 -2.62
N VAL A 50 25.45 2.80 -1.57
CA VAL A 50 23.99 2.82 -1.43
C VAL A 50 23.44 4.22 -1.73
N ASP A 51 22.11 4.33 -1.83
CA ASP A 51 21.47 5.59 -2.20
C ASP A 51 21.39 6.49 -0.97
N LEU A 52 20.95 5.94 0.16
CA LEU A 52 20.69 6.69 1.40
C LEU A 52 21.15 5.90 2.62
N ILE A 53 21.81 6.58 3.55
CA ILE A 53 21.99 6.13 4.94
C ILE A 53 21.21 7.06 5.87
N VAL A 54 20.29 6.49 6.66
CA VAL A 54 19.54 7.21 7.70
C VAL A 54 20.02 6.74 9.06
N GLU A 55 20.48 7.67 9.87
CA GLU A 55 20.91 7.40 11.23
C GLU A 55 19.85 7.84 12.24
N GLY A 56 19.86 7.21 13.41
CA GLY A 56 18.99 7.58 14.52
C GLY A 56 19.70 7.37 15.85
N GLU A 57 19.39 8.22 16.84
CA GLU A 57 19.73 7.93 18.23
C GLU A 57 19.09 6.60 18.65
N TYR A 58 17.90 6.32 18.15
CA TYR A 58 17.22 5.04 18.27
C TYR A 58 16.66 4.59 16.93
N ILE A 59 16.81 3.30 16.62
CA ILE A 59 16.09 2.64 15.54
C ILE A 59 15.17 1.59 16.14
N VAL A 60 13.87 1.80 15.98
CA VAL A 60 12.81 0.89 16.45
C VAL A 60 12.43 -0.01 15.29
N THR A 61 12.79 -1.30 15.35
CA THR A 61 12.68 -2.20 14.19
C THR A 61 11.27 -2.74 13.97
N MET A 62 10.47 -2.83 15.04
CA MET A 62 9.17 -3.51 15.07
C MET A 62 9.24 -4.99 14.66
N ASP A 63 10.41 -5.64 14.84
CA ASP A 63 10.52 -7.10 14.70
C ASP A 63 9.84 -7.84 15.87
N GLU A 64 9.77 -9.17 15.79
CA GLU A 64 9.12 -10.01 16.80
C GLU A 64 9.73 -9.84 18.21
N ASN A 65 11.01 -9.46 18.29
CA ASN A 65 11.73 -9.25 19.54
C ASN A 65 11.62 -7.80 20.05
N GLN A 66 10.93 -6.92 19.32
CA GLN A 66 10.82 -5.48 19.58
C GLN A 66 12.20 -4.83 19.74
N THR A 67 13.15 -5.20 18.88
CA THR A 67 14.52 -4.71 18.96
C THR A 67 14.59 -3.19 18.82
N VAL A 68 15.38 -2.57 19.70
CA VAL A 68 15.73 -1.14 19.62
C VAL A 68 17.24 -1.01 19.55
N VAL A 69 17.74 -0.47 18.44
CA VAL A 69 19.18 -0.23 18.23
C VAL A 69 19.50 1.20 18.63
N LYS A 70 20.30 1.38 19.68
CA LYS A 70 20.80 2.70 20.09
C LYS A 70 22.00 3.11 19.23
N GLY A 71 21.98 4.32 18.66
CA GLY A 71 23.02 4.81 17.75
C GLY A 71 23.10 3.98 16.46
N GLY A 72 21.94 3.63 15.92
CA GLY A 72 21.80 2.76 14.75
C GLY A 72 21.77 3.52 13.42
N ALA A 73 21.86 2.75 12.34
CA ALA A 73 21.66 3.25 10.98
C ALA A 73 20.94 2.23 10.10
N VAL A 74 20.24 2.73 9.09
CA VAL A 74 19.61 1.96 8.01
C VAL A 74 20.24 2.38 6.69
N ALA A 75 20.71 1.41 5.91
CA ALA A 75 21.19 1.62 4.54
C ALA A 75 20.11 1.22 3.53
N ILE A 76 19.88 2.07 2.52
CA ILE A 76 18.81 1.92 1.53
C ILE A 76 19.41 1.94 0.13
N LYS A 77 19.08 0.91 -0.67
CA LYS A 77 19.47 0.78 -2.08
C LYS A 77 18.25 0.38 -2.90
N ASP A 78 18.00 1.10 -3.99
CA ASP A 78 16.90 0.87 -4.93
C ASP A 78 15.52 0.78 -4.23
N GLY A 79 15.33 1.62 -3.20
CA GLY A 79 14.11 1.66 -2.39
C GLY A 79 13.95 0.52 -1.37
N LEU A 80 14.96 -0.33 -1.21
CA LEU A 80 14.96 -1.46 -0.28
C LEU A 80 15.96 -1.22 0.86
N ILE A 81 15.61 -1.67 2.06
CA ILE A 81 16.54 -1.73 3.19
C ILE A 81 17.52 -2.86 2.94
N VAL A 82 18.82 -2.55 2.85
CA VAL A 82 19.89 -3.53 2.60
C VAL A 82 20.75 -3.82 3.83
N ALA A 83 20.73 -2.95 4.83
CA ALA A 83 21.36 -3.19 6.12
C ALA A 83 20.70 -2.38 7.24
N LEU A 84 20.71 -2.94 8.45
CA LEU A 84 20.33 -2.28 9.69
C LEU A 84 21.27 -2.79 10.79
N ALA A 85 22.07 -1.90 11.37
CA ALA A 85 23.02 -2.22 12.44
C ALA A 85 23.38 -0.94 13.23
N SER A 86 24.46 -0.99 14.02
CA SER A 86 25.04 0.23 14.58
C SER A 86 25.51 1.15 13.43
N ALA A 87 25.50 2.47 13.66
CA ALA A 87 25.95 3.42 12.63
C ALA A 87 27.43 3.18 12.24
N ALA A 88 28.26 2.74 13.18
CA ALA A 88 29.65 2.37 12.91
C ALA A 88 29.74 1.17 11.96
N ASP A 89 28.95 0.12 12.20
CA ASP A 89 28.97 -1.10 11.36
C ASP A 89 28.42 -0.84 9.95
N VAL A 90 27.39 0.00 9.82
CA VAL A 90 26.84 0.38 8.51
C VAL A 90 27.86 1.21 7.72
N ARG A 91 28.51 2.20 8.34
CA ARG A 91 29.54 3.02 7.67
C ARG A 91 30.81 2.23 7.33
N ALA A 92 31.11 1.16 8.07
CA ALA A 92 32.22 0.27 7.77
C ALA A 92 31.95 -0.62 6.55
N GLN A 93 30.68 -0.82 6.18
CA GLN A 93 30.26 -1.70 5.09
C GLN A 93 29.80 -0.95 3.84
N TYR A 94 29.31 0.29 3.99
CA TYR A 94 28.70 1.05 2.89
C TYR A 94 29.16 2.51 2.86
N THR A 95 29.18 3.07 1.65
CA THR A 95 29.14 4.52 1.40
C THR A 95 27.75 4.90 0.91
N ALA A 96 27.29 6.14 1.08
CA ALA A 96 25.99 6.57 0.54
C ALA A 96 26.07 7.84 -0.28
N THR A 97 25.14 7.97 -1.22
CA THR A 97 24.96 9.21 -2.01
C THR A 97 24.38 10.32 -1.15
N GLU A 98 23.44 9.96 -0.26
CA GLU A 98 22.83 10.86 0.70
C GLU A 98 22.94 10.31 2.13
N HIS A 99 23.11 11.23 3.09
CA HIS A 99 23.17 10.92 4.51
C HIS A 99 22.18 11.79 5.29
N VAL A 100 21.38 11.14 6.13
CA VAL A 100 20.50 11.81 7.10
C VAL A 100 21.01 11.51 8.50
N ALA A 101 21.52 12.54 9.18
CA ALA A 101 22.03 12.44 10.54
C ALA A 101 20.91 12.23 11.58
N GLY A 102 21.23 11.48 12.63
CA GLY A 102 20.26 10.91 13.56
C GLY A 102 20.20 11.47 14.97
N ASP A 103 21.01 12.46 15.32
CA ASP A 103 21.09 12.97 16.69
C ASP A 103 19.73 13.49 17.18
N ASN A 104 19.27 13.01 18.34
CA ASN A 104 17.95 13.30 18.91
C ASN A 104 16.76 12.89 18.01
N ARG A 105 16.93 11.87 17.16
CA ARG A 105 15.89 11.35 16.27
C ARG A 105 15.65 9.87 16.48
N ILE A 106 14.41 9.45 16.23
CA ILE A 106 14.01 8.06 16.17
C ILE A 106 13.74 7.70 14.72
N VAL A 107 14.33 6.60 14.26
CA VAL A 107 14.00 5.97 12.98
C VAL A 107 13.08 4.78 13.26
N MET A 108 11.96 4.71 12.57
CA MET A 108 10.98 3.63 12.71
C MET A 108 10.30 3.37 11.37
N PRO A 109 9.65 2.21 11.18
CA PRO A 109 8.72 2.01 10.08
C PRO A 109 7.69 3.15 10.05
N GLY A 110 7.37 3.62 8.84
CA GLY A 110 6.33 4.63 8.67
C GLY A 110 4.97 4.12 9.15
N LEU A 111 4.14 5.03 9.66
CA LEU A 111 2.84 4.66 10.21
C LEU A 111 1.90 4.17 9.09
N ILE A 112 1.05 3.21 9.43
CA ILE A 112 -0.02 2.70 8.57
C ILE A 112 -1.36 3.17 9.13
N ASN A 113 -2.08 4.01 8.39
CA ASN A 113 -3.46 4.37 8.73
C ASN A 113 -4.42 3.29 8.19
N GLY A 114 -5.00 2.49 9.09
CA GLY A 114 -5.79 1.31 8.72
C GLY A 114 -7.14 1.59 8.07
N HIS A 115 -7.65 2.82 8.12
CA HIS A 115 -8.92 3.21 7.51
C HIS A 115 -9.04 4.73 7.37
N SER A 116 -9.59 5.21 6.26
CA SER A 116 -9.84 6.64 6.03
C SER A 116 -10.87 6.88 4.93
N HIS A 117 -11.35 8.11 4.90
CA HIS A 117 -12.12 8.72 3.82
C HIS A 117 -11.37 10.01 3.42
N ALA A 118 -10.29 9.87 2.66
CA ALA A 118 -9.25 10.90 2.53
C ALA A 118 -9.78 12.26 2.05
N ALA A 119 -10.66 12.27 1.06
CA ALA A 119 -11.21 13.53 0.53
C ALA A 119 -12.18 14.23 1.49
N MET A 120 -12.69 13.55 2.53
CA MET A 120 -13.50 14.20 3.58
C MET A 120 -12.69 15.18 4.44
N THR A 121 -11.37 15.29 4.26
CA THR A 121 -10.59 16.40 4.84
C THR A 121 -11.15 17.77 4.48
N LEU A 122 -11.82 17.91 3.33
CA LEU A 122 -12.53 19.14 2.93
C LEU A 122 -13.84 19.37 3.70
N LEU A 123 -14.37 18.34 4.37
CA LEU A 123 -15.56 18.39 5.22
C LEU A 123 -15.22 18.46 6.71
N ARG A 124 -13.93 18.66 7.05
CA ARG A 124 -13.46 18.68 8.43
C ARG A 124 -14.19 19.76 9.25
N GLY A 125 -14.89 19.34 10.30
CA GLY A 125 -15.62 20.22 11.21
C GLY A 125 -16.93 20.78 10.66
N VAL A 126 -17.46 20.23 9.56
CA VAL A 126 -18.75 20.66 8.99
C VAL A 126 -19.94 20.22 9.85
N ALA A 127 -19.85 19.04 10.47
CA ALA A 127 -20.90 18.47 11.30
C ALA A 127 -20.27 17.70 12.47
N ASP A 128 -20.07 18.39 13.59
CA ASP A 128 -19.54 17.83 14.83
C ASP A 128 -20.68 17.60 15.85
N ASP A 129 -20.42 16.80 16.89
CA ASP A 129 -21.31 16.59 18.05
C ASP A 129 -22.69 15.94 17.74
N LEU A 130 -22.76 15.07 16.73
CA LEU A 130 -23.98 14.36 16.31
C LEU A 130 -23.87 12.84 16.48
N ALA A 131 -25.01 12.16 16.62
CA ALA A 131 -25.06 10.70 16.52
C ALA A 131 -24.83 10.23 15.08
N LEU A 132 -24.24 9.04 14.88
CA LEU A 132 -23.84 8.52 13.56
C LEU A 132 -24.95 8.62 12.49
N MET A 133 -26.16 8.17 12.80
CA MET A 133 -27.25 8.15 11.81
C MET A 133 -27.75 9.56 11.47
N GLU A 134 -27.73 10.49 12.43
CA GLU A 134 -28.06 11.90 12.19
C GLU A 134 -26.96 12.56 11.34
N TRP A 135 -25.70 12.34 11.72
CA TRP A 135 -24.53 12.82 10.99
C TRP A 135 -24.51 12.35 9.52
N LEU A 136 -24.75 11.06 9.28
CA LEU A 136 -24.78 10.49 7.93
C LEU A 136 -25.94 11.04 7.09
N ASN A 137 -27.18 10.91 7.58
CA ASN A 137 -28.35 11.15 6.74
C ASN A 137 -28.67 12.64 6.58
N ASP A 138 -28.44 13.45 7.60
CA ASP A 138 -28.87 14.85 7.60
C ASP A 138 -27.77 15.81 7.13
N TYR A 139 -26.49 15.38 7.14
CA TYR A 139 -25.35 16.23 6.82
C TYR A 139 -24.43 15.63 5.75
N ILE A 140 -23.85 14.45 6.00
CA ILE A 140 -22.78 13.93 5.14
C ILE A 140 -23.28 13.45 3.78
N PHE A 141 -24.24 12.51 3.72
CA PHE A 141 -24.74 12.03 2.43
C PHE A 141 -25.32 13.16 1.56
N PRO A 142 -26.09 14.13 2.10
CA PRO A 142 -26.52 15.29 1.32
C PRO A 142 -25.35 16.13 0.79
N ALA A 143 -24.34 16.41 1.62
CA ALA A 143 -23.16 17.18 1.20
C ALA A 143 -22.35 16.43 0.14
N GLU A 144 -22.19 15.12 0.28
CA GLU A 144 -21.48 14.30 -0.70
C GLU A 144 -22.17 14.31 -2.06
N VAL A 145 -23.50 14.14 -2.09
CA VAL A 145 -24.28 14.18 -3.34
C VAL A 145 -24.21 15.54 -4.03
N GLU A 146 -24.17 16.63 -3.27
CA GLU A 146 -24.15 17.99 -3.82
C GLU A 146 -22.75 18.43 -4.27
N PHE A 147 -21.71 18.12 -3.50
CA PHE A 147 -20.39 18.72 -3.66
C PHE A 147 -19.30 17.78 -4.18
N VAL A 148 -19.46 16.47 -4.03
CA VAL A 148 -18.39 15.54 -4.38
C VAL A 148 -18.41 15.26 -5.88
N ASP A 149 -17.36 15.71 -6.55
CA ASP A 149 -16.99 15.32 -7.89
C ASP A 149 -15.51 14.90 -7.94
N ALA A 150 -15.00 14.62 -9.14
CA ALA A 150 -13.61 14.24 -9.32
C ALA A 150 -12.61 15.33 -8.86
N GLU A 151 -12.95 16.62 -8.95
CA GLU A 151 -12.07 17.69 -8.51
C GLU A 151 -12.05 17.81 -6.98
N PHE A 152 -13.22 17.67 -6.34
CA PHE A 152 -13.33 17.57 -4.88
C PHE A 152 -12.45 16.44 -4.35
N VAL A 153 -12.57 15.23 -4.93
CA VAL A 153 -11.76 14.07 -4.53
C VAL A 153 -10.28 14.33 -4.75
N ARG A 154 -9.90 14.92 -5.88
CA ARG A 154 -8.50 15.23 -6.17
C ARG A 154 -7.90 16.16 -5.11
N ILE A 155 -8.55 17.28 -4.83
CA ILE A 155 -8.07 18.30 -3.88
C ILE A 155 -8.05 17.75 -2.46
N GLY A 156 -9.13 17.08 -2.03
CA GLY A 156 -9.23 16.54 -0.68
C GLY A 156 -8.22 15.44 -0.41
N THR A 157 -8.03 14.51 -1.37
CA THR A 157 -7.02 13.46 -1.24
C THR A 157 -5.60 14.03 -1.24
N GLU A 158 -5.31 15.05 -2.04
CA GLU A 158 -4.00 15.72 -2.05
C GLU A 158 -3.69 16.36 -0.69
N LEU A 159 -4.66 17.05 -0.10
CA LEU A 159 -4.56 17.62 1.23
C LEU A 159 -4.31 16.53 2.29
N ALA A 160 -5.09 15.44 2.24
CA ALA A 160 -4.93 14.31 3.16
C ALA A 160 -3.55 13.66 3.07
N CYS A 161 -3.03 13.47 1.84
CA CYS A 161 -1.68 12.94 1.63
C CYS A 161 -0.62 13.83 2.29
N TRP A 162 -0.69 15.15 2.12
CA TRP A 162 0.26 16.07 2.74
C TRP A 162 0.20 16.06 4.27
N GLU A 163 -1.00 16.02 4.85
CA GLU A 163 -1.17 15.89 6.30
C GLU A 163 -0.58 14.57 6.82
N MET A 164 -0.86 13.46 6.14
CA MET A 164 -0.35 12.13 6.49
C MET A 164 1.19 12.07 6.41
N ILE A 165 1.80 12.59 5.35
CA ILE A 165 3.26 12.67 5.21
C ILE A 165 3.86 13.49 6.36
N ARG A 166 3.26 14.65 6.68
CA ARG A 166 3.69 15.48 7.81
C ARG A 166 3.55 14.78 9.17
N GLY A 167 2.57 13.89 9.30
CA GLY A 167 2.33 13.07 10.47
C GLY A 167 3.17 11.78 10.55
N GLY A 168 3.97 11.46 9.52
CA GLY A 168 4.78 10.25 9.48
C GLY A 168 4.04 8.99 8.98
N THR A 169 2.84 9.14 8.42
CA THR A 169 2.11 8.07 7.74
C THR A 169 2.67 7.85 6.34
N THR A 170 3.02 6.61 6.03
CA THR A 170 3.55 6.20 4.72
C THR A 170 2.60 5.33 3.92
N MET A 171 1.60 4.74 4.59
CA MET A 171 0.56 3.94 3.97
C MET A 171 -0.81 4.19 4.60
N PHE A 172 -1.87 4.16 3.80
CA PHE A 172 -3.24 4.23 4.30
C PHE A 172 -4.21 3.32 3.54
N VAL A 173 -5.36 3.04 4.13
CA VAL A 173 -6.50 2.41 3.47
C VAL A 173 -7.56 3.48 3.24
N ASP A 174 -8.00 3.66 2.01
CA ASP A 174 -9.02 4.64 1.65
C ASP A 174 -10.29 3.95 1.15
N MET A 175 -11.43 4.44 1.61
CA MET A 175 -12.74 4.04 1.13
C MET A 175 -13.52 5.29 0.73
N TYR A 176 -13.37 5.73 -0.51
CA TYR A 176 -14.09 6.91 -1.00
C TYR A 176 -14.52 6.75 -2.45
N TYR A 177 -15.22 7.75 -2.97
CA TYR A 177 -15.68 7.80 -4.35
C TYR A 177 -14.52 8.16 -5.32
N PHE A 178 -14.72 7.88 -6.61
CA PHE A 178 -13.77 8.14 -7.68
C PHE A 178 -12.38 7.49 -7.44
N PRO A 179 -12.30 6.15 -7.27
CA PRO A 179 -11.08 5.47 -6.84
C PRO A 179 -9.90 5.62 -7.81
N ASP A 180 -10.13 5.81 -9.12
CA ASP A 180 -9.07 6.14 -10.07
C ASP A 180 -8.40 7.49 -9.75
N VAL A 181 -9.19 8.50 -9.39
CA VAL A 181 -8.68 9.82 -9.02
C VAL A 181 -7.86 9.73 -7.73
N VAL A 182 -8.36 8.97 -6.74
CA VAL A 182 -7.61 8.70 -5.51
C VAL A 182 -6.27 8.03 -5.83
N ALA A 183 -6.27 6.98 -6.65
CA ALA A 183 -5.07 6.25 -7.02
C ALA A 183 -4.02 7.13 -7.72
N ASP A 184 -4.44 7.96 -8.68
CA ASP A 184 -3.59 8.91 -9.38
C ASP A 184 -2.94 9.92 -8.40
N VAL A 185 -3.74 10.49 -7.48
CA VAL A 185 -3.24 11.44 -6.49
C VAL A 185 -2.24 10.78 -5.53
N VAL A 186 -2.56 9.61 -5.00
CA VAL A 186 -1.68 8.84 -4.10
C VAL A 186 -0.35 8.52 -4.78
N GLU A 187 -0.40 8.08 -6.03
CA GLU A 187 0.80 7.81 -6.82
C GLU A 187 1.66 9.07 -6.97
N SER A 188 1.04 10.20 -7.34
CA SER A 188 1.73 11.48 -7.52
C SER A 188 2.36 12.01 -6.23
N CYS A 189 1.75 11.75 -5.07
CA CYS A 189 2.27 12.10 -3.76
C CYS A 189 3.38 11.15 -3.28
N GLY A 190 3.67 10.07 -4.01
CA GLY A 190 4.67 9.07 -3.64
C GLY A 190 4.27 8.19 -2.46
N MET A 191 2.98 8.18 -2.09
CA MET A 191 2.46 7.38 -0.98
C MET A 191 2.05 5.97 -1.42
N ARG A 192 1.83 5.09 -0.44
CA ARG A 192 1.26 3.75 -0.63
C ARG A 192 -0.18 3.74 -0.13
N ALA A 193 -1.10 3.11 -0.85
CA ALA A 193 -2.46 2.96 -0.35
C ALA A 193 -3.13 1.67 -0.80
N MET A 194 -4.01 1.16 0.06
CA MET A 194 -5.12 0.33 -0.39
C MET A 194 -6.27 1.24 -0.77
N VAL A 195 -6.67 1.25 -2.04
CA VAL A 195 -7.73 2.12 -2.53
C VAL A 195 -8.95 1.27 -2.82
N SER A 196 -10.05 1.56 -2.12
CA SER A 196 -11.27 0.77 -2.23
C SER A 196 -12.17 1.29 -3.35
N ALA A 197 -12.67 0.38 -4.17
CA ALA A 197 -13.90 0.63 -4.92
C ALA A 197 -15.08 0.53 -3.94
N THR A 198 -15.64 1.69 -3.58
CA THR A 198 -16.76 1.78 -2.63
C THR A 198 -18.02 1.16 -3.22
N VAL A 199 -18.71 0.33 -2.43
CA VAL A 199 -20.00 -0.28 -2.82
C VAL A 199 -21.07 0.14 -1.83
N ILE A 200 -22.15 0.73 -2.34
CA ILE A 200 -23.28 1.22 -1.54
C ILE A 200 -24.58 1.10 -2.36
N ASP A 201 -25.71 0.75 -1.72
CA ASP A 201 -27.00 0.62 -2.42
C ASP A 201 -27.86 1.88 -2.35
N GLN A 202 -27.21 3.01 -2.62
CA GLN A 202 -27.87 4.29 -2.82
C GLN A 202 -27.11 5.05 -3.91
N ARG A 203 -27.77 6.03 -4.54
CA ARG A 203 -27.10 6.87 -5.53
C ARG A 203 -25.94 7.61 -4.86
N SER A 204 -24.73 7.34 -5.32
CA SER A 204 -23.49 7.99 -4.89
C SER A 204 -22.96 8.92 -5.99
N PRO A 205 -21.94 9.74 -5.71
CA PRO A 205 -21.32 10.61 -6.72
C PRO A 205 -20.82 9.89 -7.98
N ASP A 206 -20.41 8.62 -7.86
CA ASP A 206 -19.78 7.86 -8.93
C ASP A 206 -20.50 6.55 -9.29
N ALA A 207 -21.62 6.20 -8.64
CA ALA A 207 -22.40 4.99 -8.93
C ALA A 207 -23.90 5.17 -8.65
N GLU A 208 -24.73 4.45 -9.41
CA GLU A 208 -26.19 4.54 -9.27
C GLU A 208 -26.77 3.65 -8.15
N ASN A 209 -26.11 2.51 -7.88
CA ASN A 209 -26.51 1.51 -6.88
C ASN A 209 -25.38 0.49 -6.65
N ALA A 210 -25.64 -0.54 -5.83
CA ALA A 210 -24.64 -1.56 -5.50
C ALA A 210 -24.13 -2.33 -6.73
N ALA A 211 -25.01 -2.70 -7.67
CA ALA A 211 -24.60 -3.46 -8.86
C ALA A 211 -23.70 -2.63 -9.78
N ASP A 212 -24.04 -1.35 -9.98
CA ASP A 212 -23.20 -0.42 -10.75
C ASP A 212 -21.85 -0.17 -10.06
N SER A 213 -21.85 -0.06 -8.72
CA SER A 213 -20.64 0.08 -7.90
C SER A 213 -19.71 -1.12 -8.07
N ILE A 214 -20.24 -2.35 -8.00
CA ILE A 214 -19.45 -3.58 -8.19
C ILE A 214 -18.85 -3.62 -9.59
N ARG A 215 -19.64 -3.32 -10.62
CA ARG A 215 -19.17 -3.28 -12.02
C ARG A 215 -18.03 -2.28 -12.19
N LYS A 216 -18.22 -1.02 -11.76
CA LYS A 216 -17.18 0.03 -11.83
C LYS A 216 -15.95 -0.33 -11.00
N GLY A 217 -16.15 -0.97 -9.85
CA GLY A 217 -15.06 -1.47 -9.01
C GLY A 217 -14.21 -2.53 -9.69
N LEU A 218 -14.82 -3.50 -10.39
CA LEU A 218 -14.09 -4.46 -11.22
C LEU A 218 -13.28 -3.78 -12.33
N GLU A 219 -13.83 -2.74 -12.96
CA GLU A 219 -13.13 -1.97 -13.98
C GLU A 219 -11.92 -1.21 -13.39
N PHE A 220 -12.08 -0.59 -12.22
CA PHE A 220 -10.99 0.05 -11.47
C PHE A 220 -9.89 -0.96 -11.10
N ILE A 221 -10.28 -2.10 -10.51
CA ILE A 221 -9.34 -3.16 -10.16
C ILE A 221 -8.59 -3.65 -11.42
N GLY A 222 -9.29 -3.86 -12.54
CA GLY A 222 -8.67 -4.26 -13.80
C GLY A 222 -7.68 -3.24 -14.35
N ARG A 223 -7.89 -1.95 -14.10
CA ARG A 223 -6.95 -0.87 -14.48
C ARG A 223 -5.72 -0.82 -13.60
N TRP A 224 -5.84 -1.06 -12.29
CA TRP A 224 -4.77 -0.76 -11.33
C TRP A 224 -4.03 -1.97 -10.78
N LYS A 225 -4.67 -3.14 -10.74
CA LYS A 225 -4.08 -4.34 -10.14
C LYS A 225 -2.80 -4.71 -10.89
N ASP A 226 -1.73 -4.91 -10.13
CA ASP A 226 -0.39 -5.25 -10.60
C ASP A 226 0.23 -4.22 -11.57
N LYS A 227 -0.33 -3.01 -11.68
CA LYS A 227 0.23 -1.92 -12.50
C LYS A 227 1.15 -0.98 -11.74
N ASN A 228 0.91 -0.84 -10.44
CA ASN A 228 1.69 0.04 -9.57
C ASN A 228 2.04 -0.70 -8.27
N SER A 229 3.30 -0.60 -7.82
CA SER A 229 3.74 -1.29 -6.61
C SER A 229 3.25 -0.63 -5.31
N ARG A 230 2.70 0.59 -5.37
CA ARG A 230 2.18 1.37 -4.23
C ARG A 230 0.65 1.44 -4.16
N ILE A 231 -0.06 1.20 -5.26
CA ILE A 231 -1.53 1.22 -5.29
C ILE A 231 -2.06 -0.22 -5.26
N ILE A 232 -2.83 -0.54 -4.21
CA ILE A 232 -3.40 -1.87 -3.99
C ILE A 232 -4.92 -1.73 -4.09
N PRO A 233 -5.55 -2.04 -5.24
CA PRO A 233 -6.99 -1.91 -5.37
C PRO A 233 -7.71 -2.99 -4.57
N ILE A 234 -8.73 -2.60 -3.81
CA ILE A 234 -9.58 -3.49 -3.01
C ILE A 234 -11.07 -3.15 -3.22
N PHE A 235 -11.98 -3.96 -2.68
CA PHE A 235 -13.39 -3.59 -2.58
C PHE A 235 -13.71 -2.98 -1.21
N GLY A 236 -14.62 -2.00 -1.19
CA GLY A 236 -15.09 -1.31 0.00
C GLY A 236 -16.61 -1.30 0.13
N PRO A 237 -17.29 -2.46 0.34
CA PRO A 237 -18.69 -2.44 0.74
C PRO A 237 -18.83 -1.63 2.02
N HIS A 238 -19.65 -0.58 1.97
CA HIS A 238 -19.74 0.42 3.03
C HIS A 238 -20.09 -0.21 4.39
N ALA A 239 -21.33 -0.70 4.55
CA ALA A 239 -21.76 -1.33 5.79
C ALA A 239 -22.96 -2.28 5.56
N ASN A 240 -23.28 -3.09 6.58
CA ASN A 240 -24.47 -3.96 6.59
C ASN A 240 -25.81 -3.21 6.73
N TYR A 241 -25.77 -1.91 7.08
CA TYR A 241 -26.95 -1.05 7.13
C TYR A 241 -27.16 -0.25 5.83
N THR A 242 -26.23 -0.31 4.87
CA THR A 242 -26.36 0.29 3.53
C THR A 242 -26.31 -0.74 2.39
N LEU A 243 -26.11 -2.02 2.72
CA LEU A 243 -26.09 -3.14 1.80
C LEU A 243 -26.81 -4.33 2.43
N ASN A 244 -27.67 -4.98 1.67
CA ASN A 244 -28.31 -6.21 2.10
C ASN A 244 -27.36 -7.42 1.98
N ALA A 245 -27.79 -8.56 2.53
CA ALA A 245 -26.97 -9.78 2.58
C ALA A 245 -26.57 -10.32 1.19
N ASP A 246 -27.42 -10.16 0.18
CA ASP A 246 -27.15 -10.64 -1.17
C ASP A 246 -26.12 -9.75 -1.86
N GLN A 247 -26.23 -8.43 -1.72
CA GLN A 247 -25.23 -7.47 -2.22
C GLN A 247 -23.85 -7.65 -1.58
N LEU A 248 -23.80 -7.97 -0.29
CA LEU A 248 -22.54 -8.31 0.40
C LEU A 248 -21.94 -9.62 -0.14
N ARG A 249 -22.78 -10.63 -0.44
CA ARG A 249 -22.32 -11.88 -1.07
C ARG A 249 -21.82 -11.65 -2.50
N GLU A 250 -22.49 -10.82 -3.27
CA GLU A 250 -22.10 -10.43 -4.62
C GLU A 250 -20.76 -9.68 -4.61
N THR A 251 -20.60 -8.70 -3.73
CA THR A 251 -19.33 -7.97 -3.57
C THR A 251 -18.19 -8.92 -3.20
N ARG A 252 -18.44 -9.86 -2.27
CA ARG A 252 -17.47 -10.91 -1.92
C ARG A 252 -17.14 -11.83 -3.10
N ALA A 253 -18.13 -12.22 -3.89
CA ALA A 253 -17.91 -13.05 -5.07
C ALA A 253 -17.01 -12.33 -6.08
N ALA A 254 -17.29 -11.04 -6.36
CA ALA A 254 -16.48 -10.20 -7.23
C ALA A 254 -15.05 -10.02 -6.71
N ALA A 255 -14.86 -9.77 -5.41
CA ALA A 255 -13.53 -9.66 -4.81
C ALA A 255 -12.72 -10.96 -4.91
N ASN A 256 -13.37 -12.11 -4.68
CA ASN A 256 -12.74 -13.42 -4.82
C ASN A 256 -12.34 -13.71 -6.28
N GLU A 257 -13.21 -13.40 -7.24
CA GLU A 257 -12.94 -13.58 -8.67
C GLU A 257 -11.77 -12.70 -9.12
N ALA A 258 -11.76 -11.44 -8.69
CA ALA A 258 -10.67 -10.52 -8.96
C ALA A 258 -9.39 -10.81 -8.15
N GLY A 259 -9.46 -11.66 -7.12
CA GLY A 259 -8.37 -11.97 -6.22
C GLY A 259 -7.85 -10.75 -5.45
N VAL A 260 -8.77 -9.96 -4.87
CA VAL A 260 -8.48 -8.76 -4.08
C VAL A 260 -9.13 -8.81 -2.70
N SER A 261 -8.66 -7.98 -1.77
CA SER A 261 -9.18 -7.88 -0.41
C SER A 261 -10.46 -7.03 -0.32
N ILE A 262 -11.07 -7.03 0.87
CA ILE A 262 -12.24 -6.21 1.23
C ILE A 262 -11.95 -5.42 2.51
N SER A 263 -12.37 -4.16 2.56
CA SER A 263 -12.53 -3.36 3.78
C SER A 263 -14.01 -3.00 3.98
N ILE A 264 -14.53 -3.01 5.21
CA ILE A 264 -15.95 -2.77 5.52
C ILE A 264 -16.12 -2.17 6.91
N HIS A 265 -17.04 -1.21 7.07
CA HIS A 265 -17.47 -0.78 8.40
C HIS A 265 -18.31 -1.87 9.06
N MET A 266 -17.95 -2.25 10.28
CA MET A 266 -18.61 -3.35 10.99
C MET A 266 -18.75 -3.01 12.47
N SER A 267 -19.95 -3.21 13.03
CA SER A 267 -20.25 -3.00 14.45
C SER A 267 -19.92 -1.58 14.96
N GLU A 268 -20.20 -0.57 14.14
CA GLU A 268 -19.86 0.84 14.41
C GLU A 268 -20.75 1.48 15.48
N SER A 269 -22.04 1.09 15.53
CA SER A 269 -23.00 1.51 16.55
C SER A 269 -23.79 0.32 17.09
N GLN A 270 -24.35 0.46 18.29
CA GLN A 270 -25.20 -0.55 18.94
C GLN A 270 -26.60 -0.61 18.34
#